data_AF-A0AAU4UK91-F1
#
_entry.id   AF-A0AAU4UK91-F1
#
_cell.length_a   1.000
_cell.length_b   1.000
_cell.length_c   1.000
_cell.angle_alpha   90.00
_cell.angle_beta   90.00
_cell.angle_gamma   90.00
#
_symmetry.space_group_name_H-M   'P 1'
#
loop_
_entity.id
_entity.type
_entity.pdbx_description
1 polymer ?
#
loop_
_entity_poly.entity_id
_entity_poly.type
_entity_poly.pdbx_seq_one_letter_code
_entity_poly.pdbx_strand_id
1 'polypeptide(L)'
;MSLPLPLALTTRLAPVAVLATAGWALSSGPLAAAPTDNQETAATTGASAAPTAPSTSAATKTFAAAPAPCSAVKPGTIKSLVPGAKAAGKEIPSTDTDARRTCSWNALKGYDYRWLDVSFELSDTDAAAEKTYKDRLTEKSGGGVVPGLGDAAYSVVNLTTEDKQQTREGVVLVRASNALVVITYNGSDFESKKAPSTDVINKGAIKAARDAVAALEGSR
;
A
#
# COMPACT_ATOMS: atom_id res chain seq x y z
N MET A 1 7.16 -50.98 28.57
CA MET A 1 8.41 -50.97 27.79
C MET A 1 8.43 -49.74 26.88
N SER A 2 9.46 -48.91 27.06
CA SER A 2 10.23 -48.16 26.04
C SER A 2 9.58 -47.11 25.11
N LEU A 3 9.93 -45.83 25.35
CA LEU A 3 10.16 -44.75 24.35
C LEU A 3 11.39 -45.08 23.46
N PRO A 4 11.81 -44.33 22.40
CA PRO A 4 11.32 -43.06 21.79
C PRO A 4 11.27 -43.03 20.22
N LEU A 5 10.90 -41.87 19.66
CA LEU A 5 11.03 -41.41 18.26
C LEU A 5 12.50 -41.44 17.73
N PRO A 6 12.75 -41.42 16.40
CA PRO A 6 13.12 -40.12 15.79
C PRO A 6 12.76 -39.91 14.30
N LEU A 7 12.54 -38.62 13.98
CA LEU A 7 13.00 -37.86 12.79
C LEU A 7 13.18 -38.60 11.45
N ALA A 8 12.30 -38.29 10.48
CA ALA A 8 12.63 -38.34 9.06
C ALA A 8 12.35 -36.97 8.42
N LEU A 9 13.40 -36.15 8.44
CA LEU A 9 13.50 -34.85 7.77
C LEU A 9 13.57 -35.11 6.25
N THR A 10 12.48 -34.89 5.51
CA THR A 10 12.51 -34.98 4.04
C THR A 10 12.77 -33.60 3.44
N THR A 11 14.05 -33.28 3.32
CA THR A 11 14.59 -32.16 2.53
C THR A 11 14.28 -32.38 1.05
N ARG A 12 13.29 -31.65 0.51
CA ARG A 12 13.10 -31.51 -0.95
C ARG A 12 13.98 -30.37 -1.45
N LEU A 13 15.18 -30.71 -1.91
CA LEU A 13 16.03 -29.83 -2.70
C LEU A 13 15.48 -29.75 -4.13
N ALA A 14 14.95 -28.59 -4.51
CA ALA A 14 14.69 -28.27 -5.91
C ALA A 14 15.90 -27.52 -6.49
N PRO A 15 16.40 -27.86 -7.70
CA PRO A 15 17.50 -27.15 -8.31
C PRO A 15 17.05 -25.77 -8.82
N VAL A 16 17.68 -24.71 -8.31
CA VAL A 16 17.57 -23.35 -8.85
C VAL A 16 18.52 -23.27 -10.05
N ALA A 17 17.95 -23.21 -11.26
CA ALA A 17 18.70 -22.87 -12.45
C ALA A 17 18.92 -21.35 -12.49
N VAL A 18 20.17 -20.92 -12.28
CA VAL A 18 20.60 -19.53 -12.46
C VAL A 18 21.02 -19.34 -13.92
N LEU A 19 20.23 -18.61 -14.69
CA LEU A 19 20.61 -18.10 -16.00
C LEU A 19 21.19 -16.69 -15.83
N ALA A 20 22.51 -16.62 -15.79
CA ALA A 20 23.28 -15.38 -15.90
C ALA A 20 23.51 -15.07 -17.38
N THR A 21 22.97 -13.97 -17.89
CA THR A 21 23.36 -13.42 -19.19
C THR A 21 24.39 -12.32 -18.99
N ALA A 22 25.60 -12.55 -19.54
CA ALA A 22 26.59 -11.53 -19.89
C ALA A 22 25.93 -10.37 -20.66
N GLY A 23 26.28 -9.10 -20.49
CA GLY A 23 27.63 -8.53 -20.52
C GLY A 23 27.73 -7.67 -21.78
N TRP A 24 27.68 -6.34 -21.63
CA TRP A 24 28.12 -5.40 -22.67
C TRP A 24 28.97 -4.34 -21.99
N ALA A 25 30.28 -4.61 -21.94
CA ALA A 25 31.31 -3.62 -21.77
C ALA A 25 31.61 -3.01 -23.15
N LEU A 26 31.50 -1.69 -23.29
CA LEU A 26 32.05 -0.96 -24.41
C LEU A 26 33.10 0.02 -23.87
N SER A 27 34.36 -0.41 -23.95
CA SER A 27 35.54 0.43 -23.82
C SER A 27 36.49 0.10 -24.97
N SER A 28 36.72 1.05 -25.88
CA SER A 28 37.80 1.18 -26.87
C SER A 28 37.49 2.48 -27.63
N GLY A 29 38.35 3.46 -27.88
CA GLY A 29 39.80 3.63 -27.81
C GLY A 29 40.16 4.90 -28.61
N PRO A 30 41.42 5.37 -28.63
CA PRO A 30 41.75 6.80 -28.72
C PRO A 30 42.44 7.25 -30.04
N LEU A 31 42.67 8.58 -30.15
CA LEU A 31 43.65 9.32 -31.00
C LEU A 31 43.37 9.49 -32.51
N ALA A 32 43.16 10.74 -32.93
CA ALA A 32 43.82 11.33 -34.11
C ALA A 32 43.82 12.87 -34.01
N ALA A 33 44.99 13.47 -34.22
CA ALA A 33 45.24 14.90 -34.23
C ALA A 33 44.95 15.56 -35.60
N ALA A 34 44.83 16.89 -35.57
CA ALA A 34 44.67 17.97 -36.58
C ALA A 34 45.47 17.83 -37.92
N PRO A 35 45.38 18.72 -38.96
CA PRO A 35 45.00 20.16 -38.93
C PRO A 35 44.35 20.79 -40.21
N THR A 36 44.26 22.14 -40.21
CA THR A 36 44.15 23.12 -41.33
C THR A 36 42.74 23.38 -41.91
N ASP A 37 42.33 24.57 -42.36
CA ASP A 37 42.72 25.99 -42.20
C ASP A 37 41.62 26.83 -42.92
N ASN A 38 41.51 28.11 -42.54
CA ASN A 38 40.96 29.26 -43.27
C ASN A 38 39.44 29.55 -43.43
N GLN A 39 39.12 30.76 -42.88
CA GLN A 39 38.35 31.88 -43.46
C GLN A 39 36.84 31.67 -43.72
N GLU A 40 35.90 32.61 -43.52
CA GLU A 40 35.90 34.05 -43.31
C GLU A 40 34.56 34.47 -42.63
N THR A 41 34.61 35.62 -41.96
CA THR A 41 33.56 36.50 -41.42
C THR A 41 32.12 36.38 -41.95
N ALA A 42 31.15 36.34 -41.04
CA ALA A 42 29.91 37.14 -41.12
C ALA A 42 29.24 37.25 -39.75
N ALA A 43 29.24 38.45 -39.18
CA ALA A 43 28.41 38.80 -38.03
C ALA A 43 26.94 38.89 -38.46
N THR A 44 26.06 38.16 -37.77
CA THR A 44 24.64 38.51 -37.67
C THR A 44 24.19 38.35 -36.23
N THR A 45 23.73 39.47 -35.68
CA THR A 45 23.07 39.63 -34.40
C THR A 45 21.68 38.99 -34.42
N GLY A 46 21.29 38.38 -33.30
CA GLY A 46 19.88 38.28 -32.92
C GLY A 46 19.28 36.88 -32.94
N ALA A 47 19.40 36.18 -31.81
CA ALA A 47 18.31 35.51 -31.09
C ALA A 47 18.95 34.51 -30.13
N SER A 48 19.21 34.96 -28.89
CA SER A 48 19.52 34.05 -27.80
C SER A 48 18.29 33.18 -27.58
N ALA A 49 18.28 31.98 -28.15
CA ALA A 49 17.36 30.93 -27.77
C ALA A 49 17.69 30.56 -26.32
N ALA A 50 16.97 31.16 -25.39
CA ALA A 50 16.99 30.71 -24.00
C ALA A 50 16.64 29.21 -24.01
N PRO A 51 17.47 28.33 -23.43
CA PRO A 51 17.06 26.96 -23.22
C PRO A 51 15.88 27.03 -22.25
N THR A 52 14.69 26.59 -22.69
CA THR A 52 13.59 26.31 -21.78
C THR A 52 14.08 25.19 -20.87
N ALA A 53 14.60 25.56 -19.71
CA ALA A 53 14.95 24.59 -18.67
C ALA A 53 13.69 23.75 -18.42
N PRO A 54 13.77 22.42 -18.46
CA PRO A 54 12.65 21.60 -18.02
C PRO A 54 12.34 22.03 -16.59
N SER A 55 11.13 22.56 -16.37
CA SER A 55 10.61 22.75 -15.03
C SER A 55 10.45 21.36 -14.42
N THR A 56 11.50 20.88 -13.77
CA THR A 56 11.41 19.75 -12.85
C THR A 56 10.52 20.23 -11.72
N SER A 57 9.21 20.04 -11.86
CA SER A 57 8.31 20.07 -10.71
C SER A 57 8.88 19.06 -9.74
N ALA A 58 9.52 19.56 -8.70
CA ALA A 58 10.05 18.73 -7.62
C ALA A 58 8.90 17.85 -7.16
N ALA A 59 9.14 16.55 -7.10
CA ALA A 59 8.10 15.62 -6.72
C ALA A 59 7.61 16.00 -5.32
N THR A 60 6.33 16.32 -5.20
CA THR A 60 5.74 16.70 -3.92
C THR A 60 5.68 15.47 -3.03
N LYS A 61 6.36 15.56 -1.89
CA LYS A 61 6.19 14.65 -0.76
C LYS A 61 5.43 15.44 0.32
N THR A 62 4.12 15.24 0.37
CA THR A 62 3.24 15.98 1.28
C THR A 62 3.33 15.46 2.72
N PHE A 63 3.38 14.14 2.88
CA PHE A 63 3.55 13.48 4.17
C PHE A 63 4.99 13.01 4.33
N ALA A 64 5.64 13.45 5.40
CA ALA A 64 7.04 13.10 5.67
C ALA A 64 7.21 11.69 6.25
N ALA A 65 6.28 11.28 7.13
CA ALA A 65 6.30 9.99 7.83
C ALA A 65 4.88 9.48 8.08
N ALA A 66 4.72 8.15 8.16
CA ALA A 66 3.44 7.51 8.43
C ALA A 66 2.99 7.79 9.89
N PRO A 67 1.74 8.22 10.10
CA PRO A 67 1.23 8.50 11.45
C PRO A 67 1.12 7.22 12.28
N ALA A 68 0.99 7.38 13.59
CA ALA A 68 0.75 6.25 14.49
C ALA A 68 -0.60 5.58 14.16
N PRO A 69 -0.59 4.31 13.69
CA PRO A 69 -1.78 3.73 13.09
C PRO A 69 -2.84 3.36 14.11
N CYS A 70 -2.45 3.01 15.34
CA CYS A 70 -3.39 2.59 16.38
C CYS A 70 -4.20 3.73 16.99
N SER A 71 -3.73 4.98 16.88
CA SER A 71 -4.51 6.16 17.27
C SER A 71 -5.37 6.71 16.14
N ALA A 72 -5.25 6.17 14.92
CA ALA A 72 -5.91 6.71 13.75
C ALA A 72 -7.42 6.43 13.69
N VAL A 73 -7.91 5.47 14.47
CA VAL A 73 -9.34 5.14 14.53
C VAL A 73 -9.89 5.47 15.91
N LYS A 74 -11.02 6.18 15.94
CA LYS A 74 -11.63 6.62 17.20
C LYS A 74 -12.02 5.40 18.05
N PRO A 75 -11.84 5.45 19.39
CA PRO A 75 -12.24 4.35 20.27
C PRO A 75 -13.70 3.90 20.10
N GLY A 76 -14.61 4.84 19.84
CA GLY A 76 -16.01 4.55 19.56
C GLY A 76 -16.22 3.77 18.25
N THR A 77 -15.42 4.06 17.22
CA THR A 77 -15.43 3.31 15.96
C THR A 77 -14.90 1.89 16.18
N ILE A 78 -13.80 1.72 16.91
CA ILE A 78 -13.28 0.38 17.27
C ILE A 78 -14.32 -0.43 18.04
N LYS A 79 -14.95 0.15 19.07
CA LYS A 79 -15.98 -0.54 19.87
C LYS A 79 -17.19 -0.97 19.02
N SER A 80 -17.53 -0.19 17.99
CA SER A 80 -18.63 -0.50 17.09
C SER A 80 -18.28 -1.55 16.04
N LEU A 81 -17.05 -1.55 15.51
CA LEU A 81 -16.65 -2.42 14.41
C LEU A 81 -16.05 -3.75 14.86
N VAL A 82 -15.34 -3.74 16.00
CA VAL A 82 -14.66 -4.91 16.57
C VAL A 82 -15.05 -5.05 18.05
N PRO A 83 -16.31 -5.42 18.35
CA PRO A 83 -16.78 -5.52 19.72
C PRO A 83 -15.92 -6.51 20.53
N GLY A 84 -15.39 -6.06 21.66
CA GLY A 84 -14.51 -6.87 22.51
C GLY A 84 -13.01 -6.63 22.29
N ALA A 85 -12.61 -5.91 21.24
CA ALA A 85 -11.22 -5.49 21.08
C ALA A 85 -10.87 -4.34 22.04
N LYS A 86 -9.60 -4.30 22.46
CA LYS A 86 -9.04 -3.15 23.18
C LYS A 86 -8.88 -1.97 22.21
N ALA A 87 -9.29 -0.78 22.62
CA ALA A 87 -9.21 0.42 21.77
C ALA A 87 -7.79 0.71 21.26
N ALA A 88 -6.77 0.40 22.06
CA ALA A 88 -5.36 0.62 21.73
C ALA A 88 -4.85 -0.21 20.55
N GLY A 89 -5.55 -1.28 20.15
CA GLY A 89 -5.11 -2.16 19.06
C GLY A 89 -3.76 -2.80 19.30
N LYS A 90 -3.19 -3.33 18.23
CA LYS A 90 -1.82 -3.87 18.18
C LYS A 90 -1.16 -3.37 16.91
N GLU A 91 -0.13 -2.56 17.07
CA GLU A 91 0.72 -2.18 15.95
C GLU A 91 1.54 -3.38 15.49
N ILE A 92 1.55 -3.61 14.18
CA ILE A 92 2.37 -4.64 13.55
C ILE A 92 3.76 -4.04 13.33
N PRO A 93 4.86 -4.71 13.75
CA PRO A 93 6.20 -4.21 13.53
C PRO A 93 6.46 -3.94 12.04
N SER A 94 6.99 -2.75 11.76
CA SER A 94 7.44 -2.36 10.42
C SER A 94 8.96 -2.28 10.38
N THR A 95 9.54 -2.66 9.25
CA THR A 95 10.97 -2.47 8.97
C THR A 95 11.30 -1.01 8.65
N ASP A 96 10.31 -0.23 8.23
CA ASP A 96 10.41 1.20 7.96
C ASP A 96 9.14 1.88 8.46
N THR A 97 9.22 2.45 9.67
CA THR A 97 8.09 3.12 10.32
C THR A 97 7.77 4.48 9.69
N ASP A 98 8.68 5.08 8.93
CA ASP A 98 8.41 6.35 8.26
C ASP A 98 7.61 6.10 6.98
N ALA A 99 7.88 5.00 6.28
CA ALA A 99 7.15 4.66 5.07
C ALA A 99 5.87 3.87 5.34
N ARG A 100 5.86 2.93 6.30
CA ARG A 100 4.75 1.98 6.46
C ARG A 100 4.45 1.67 7.91
N ARG A 101 3.19 1.82 8.31
CA ARG A 101 2.73 1.44 9.65
C ARG A 101 1.32 0.87 9.58
N THR A 102 1.10 -0.22 10.33
CA THR A 102 -0.19 -0.92 10.36
C THR A 102 -0.61 -1.19 11.79
N CYS A 103 -1.87 -0.93 12.11
CA CYS A 103 -2.49 -1.38 13.35
C CYS A 103 -3.60 -2.37 13.08
N SER A 104 -3.70 -3.36 13.97
CA SER A 104 -4.68 -4.42 13.92
C SER A 104 -5.54 -4.44 15.17
N TRP A 105 -6.84 -4.69 14.97
CA TRP A 105 -7.80 -4.99 16.03
C TRP A 105 -8.57 -6.22 15.62
N ASN A 106 -8.65 -7.20 16.52
CA ASN A 106 -9.50 -8.35 16.34
C ASN A 106 -10.15 -8.75 17.66
N ALA A 107 -11.32 -9.36 17.56
CA ALA A 107 -12.00 -9.96 18.69
C ALA A 107 -13.00 -11.01 18.21
N LEU A 108 -13.20 -12.01 19.07
CA LEU A 108 -14.33 -12.92 19.01
C LEU A 108 -15.26 -12.57 20.17
N LYS A 109 -16.50 -12.19 19.86
CA LYS A 109 -17.53 -11.91 20.86
C LYS A 109 -18.70 -12.87 20.68
N GLY A 110 -18.81 -13.84 21.58
CA GLY A 110 -19.67 -14.99 21.34
C GLY A 110 -19.14 -15.76 20.14
N TYR A 111 -19.91 -15.79 19.05
CA TYR A 111 -19.53 -16.41 17.78
C TYR A 111 -19.17 -15.41 16.68
N ASP A 112 -19.36 -14.11 16.91
CA ASP A 112 -19.08 -13.03 15.97
C ASP A 112 -17.59 -12.65 16.03
N TYR A 113 -16.85 -13.08 15.01
CA TYR A 113 -15.46 -12.69 14.82
C TYR A 113 -15.38 -11.44 13.94
N ARG A 114 -14.61 -10.45 14.42
CA ARG A 114 -14.33 -9.21 13.70
C ARG A 114 -12.83 -8.97 13.67
N TRP A 115 -12.35 -8.45 12.55
CA TRP A 115 -10.98 -8.00 12.38
C TRP A 115 -10.97 -6.71 11.54
N LEU A 116 -10.29 -5.68 12.05
CA LEU A 116 -9.96 -4.45 11.34
C LEU A 116 -8.44 -4.27 11.29
N ASP A 117 -7.89 -4.02 10.10
CA ASP A 117 -6.54 -3.49 9.89
C ASP A 117 -6.61 -2.09 9.27
N VAL A 118 -5.72 -1.21 9.72
CA VAL A 118 -5.51 0.14 9.21
C VAL A 118 -4.03 0.29 8.88
N SER A 119 -3.71 0.47 7.61
CA SER A 119 -2.35 0.67 7.14
C SER A 119 -2.18 2.04 6.50
N PHE A 120 -1.06 2.68 6.80
CA PHE A 120 -0.54 3.84 6.08
C PHE A 120 0.69 3.42 5.29
N GLU A 121 0.68 3.66 3.99
CA GLU A 121 1.79 3.42 3.08
C GLU A 121 2.15 4.73 2.39
N LEU A 122 3.29 5.32 2.74
CA LEU A 122 3.81 6.51 2.09
C LEU A 122 4.70 6.14 0.91
N SER A 123 4.51 6.87 -0.18
CA SER A 123 5.40 6.90 -1.32
C SER A 123 6.28 8.14 -1.27
N ASP A 124 7.40 8.12 -1.99
CA ASP A 124 8.29 9.28 -2.10
C ASP A 124 7.65 10.45 -2.86
N THR A 125 6.63 10.17 -3.68
CA THR A 125 5.99 11.15 -4.56
C THR A 125 4.49 10.87 -4.70
N ASP A 126 3.71 11.91 -4.99
CA ASP A 126 2.27 11.78 -5.31
C ASP A 126 2.03 10.85 -6.52
N ALA A 127 2.90 10.90 -7.53
CA ALA A 127 2.79 10.07 -8.73
C ALA A 127 3.05 8.57 -8.44
N ALA A 128 3.98 8.26 -7.54
CA ALA A 128 4.23 6.89 -7.10
C ALA A 128 3.05 6.34 -6.28
N ALA A 129 2.44 7.16 -5.43
CA ALA A 129 1.21 6.80 -4.72
C ALA A 129 0.04 6.58 -5.67
N GLU A 130 -0.10 7.41 -6.72
CA GLU A 130 -1.11 7.23 -7.76
C GLU A 130 -0.94 5.91 -8.52
N LYS A 131 0.28 5.59 -8.92
CA LYS A 131 0.58 4.32 -9.58
C LYS A 131 0.22 3.15 -8.68
N THR A 132 0.67 3.17 -7.42
CA THR A 132 0.39 2.13 -6.44
C THR A 132 -1.12 1.96 -6.25
N TYR A 133 -1.87 3.06 -6.11
CA TYR A 133 -3.32 3.04 -6.00
C TYR A 133 -3.98 2.34 -7.19
N LYS A 134 -3.60 2.71 -8.43
CA LYS A 134 -4.12 2.09 -9.66
C LYS A 134 -3.79 0.59 -9.75
N ASP A 135 -2.58 0.20 -9.37
CA ASP A 135 -2.16 -1.21 -9.33
C ASP A 135 -3.06 -1.99 -8.34
N ARG A 136 -3.30 -1.44 -7.13
CA ARG A 136 -4.20 -2.04 -6.13
C ARG A 136 -5.65 -2.14 -6.61
N LEU A 137 -6.15 -1.16 -7.38
CA LEU A 137 -7.51 -1.24 -7.96
C LEU A 137 -7.64 -2.41 -8.94
N THR A 138 -6.57 -2.71 -9.67
CA THR A 138 -6.55 -3.84 -10.61
C THR A 138 -6.56 -5.17 -9.84
N GLU A 139 -5.75 -5.28 -8.79
CA GLU A 139 -5.71 -6.47 -7.91
C GLU A 139 -7.02 -6.69 -7.15
N LYS A 140 -7.67 -5.61 -6.72
CA LYS A 140 -8.88 -5.62 -5.89
C LYS A 140 -10.10 -5.10 -6.67
N SER A 141 -10.30 -5.60 -7.89
CA SER A 141 -11.40 -5.17 -8.76
C SER A 141 -12.80 -5.59 -8.28
N GLY A 142 -13.87 -5.05 -8.90
CA GLY A 142 -15.27 -5.40 -8.59
C GLY A 142 -15.97 -4.54 -7.53
N GLY A 143 -15.26 -3.58 -6.95
CA GLY A 143 -15.77 -2.52 -6.07
C GLY A 143 -16.19 -1.23 -6.80
N GLY A 144 -16.34 -0.15 -6.02
CA GLY A 144 -16.78 1.16 -6.52
C GLY A 144 -16.10 2.34 -5.82
N VAL A 145 -16.19 3.51 -6.45
CA VAL A 145 -15.63 4.77 -5.94
C VAL A 145 -16.34 5.19 -4.65
N VAL A 146 -15.57 5.69 -3.68
CA VAL A 146 -16.07 6.29 -2.45
C VAL A 146 -15.85 7.81 -2.55
N PRO A 147 -16.88 8.61 -2.87
CA PRO A 147 -16.70 10.05 -3.04
C PRO A 147 -16.39 10.75 -1.72
N GLY A 148 -15.61 11.83 -1.79
CA GLY A 148 -15.34 12.72 -0.66
C GLY A 148 -14.39 12.16 0.39
N LEU A 149 -13.51 11.22 0.02
CA LEU A 149 -12.51 10.65 0.91
C LEU A 149 -11.14 10.65 0.22
N GLY A 150 -10.20 11.44 0.75
CA GLY A 150 -8.90 11.68 0.11
C GLY A 150 -9.03 12.30 -1.28
N ASP A 151 -7.97 12.17 -2.07
CA ASP A 151 -7.95 12.58 -3.49
C ASP A 151 -8.68 11.57 -4.37
N ALA A 152 -8.60 10.29 -4.00
CA ALA A 152 -9.34 9.21 -4.63
C ALA A 152 -9.58 8.09 -3.61
N ALA A 153 -10.80 7.55 -3.57
CA ALA A 153 -11.10 6.39 -2.73
C ALA A 153 -11.95 5.37 -3.45
N TYR A 154 -11.75 4.12 -3.07
CA TYR A 154 -12.40 2.96 -3.66
C TYR A 154 -12.70 1.94 -2.57
N SER A 155 -13.82 1.24 -2.69
CA SER A 155 -14.15 0.13 -1.81
C SER A 155 -14.63 -1.08 -2.59
N VAL A 156 -14.11 -2.24 -2.20
CA VAL A 156 -14.55 -3.55 -2.69
C VAL A 156 -14.90 -4.43 -1.48
N VAL A 157 -15.91 -5.28 -1.65
CA VAL A 157 -16.30 -6.26 -0.64
C VAL A 157 -16.44 -7.63 -1.29
N ASN A 158 -15.77 -8.63 -0.73
CA ASN A 158 -15.75 -9.99 -1.24
C ASN A 158 -16.23 -10.97 -0.17
N LEU A 159 -16.92 -12.02 -0.61
CA LEU A 159 -17.32 -13.14 0.23
C LEU A 159 -16.45 -14.34 -0.11
N THR A 160 -15.81 -14.93 0.91
CA THR A 160 -15.16 -16.23 0.81
C THR A 160 -15.98 -17.27 1.56
N THR A 161 -15.88 -18.52 1.15
CA THR A 161 -16.50 -19.65 1.85
C THR A 161 -15.51 -20.79 1.91
N GLU A 162 -15.10 -21.16 3.12
CA GLU A 162 -14.17 -22.25 3.40
C GLU A 162 -14.82 -23.18 4.43
N ASP A 163 -14.85 -24.49 4.19
CA ASP A 163 -15.47 -25.47 5.10
C ASP A 163 -16.90 -25.11 5.55
N LYS A 164 -17.69 -24.54 4.63
CA LYS A 164 -19.06 -24.01 4.84
C LYS A 164 -19.12 -22.76 5.74
N GLN A 165 -17.99 -22.25 6.22
CA GLN A 165 -17.87 -20.98 6.94
C GLN A 165 -17.75 -19.84 5.94
N GLN A 166 -18.64 -18.87 6.04
CA GLN A 166 -18.57 -17.64 5.27
C GLN A 166 -17.76 -16.57 5.98
N THR A 167 -16.85 -15.91 5.27
CA THR A 167 -16.14 -14.71 5.75
C THR A 167 -16.30 -13.62 4.72
N ARG A 168 -16.61 -12.40 5.16
CA ARG A 168 -16.72 -11.25 4.27
C ARG A 168 -15.65 -10.23 4.60
N GLU A 169 -14.89 -9.86 3.58
CA GLU A 169 -13.81 -8.89 3.61
C GLU A 169 -14.24 -7.63 2.86
N GLY A 170 -14.10 -6.48 3.49
CA GLY A 170 -14.17 -5.17 2.85
C GLY A 170 -12.79 -4.53 2.84
N VAL A 171 -12.35 -4.12 1.66
CA VAL A 171 -11.12 -3.32 1.49
C VAL A 171 -11.52 -1.92 1.06
N VAL A 172 -11.00 -0.90 1.74
CA VAL A 172 -11.08 0.50 1.30
C VAL A 172 -9.68 1.00 1.06
N LEU A 173 -9.45 1.51 -0.15
CA LEU A 173 -8.22 2.13 -0.58
C LEU A 173 -8.47 3.63 -0.69
N VAL A 174 -7.67 4.45 -0.02
CA VAL A 174 -7.72 5.90 -0.13
C VAL A 174 -6.34 6.43 -0.48
N ARG A 175 -6.23 7.12 -1.61
CA ARG A 175 -5.06 7.92 -1.92
C ARG A 175 -5.27 9.34 -1.41
N ALA A 176 -4.30 9.87 -0.68
CA ALA A 176 -4.20 11.27 -0.30
C ALA A 176 -2.76 11.74 -0.52
N SER A 177 -2.53 12.56 -1.54
CA SER A 177 -1.20 12.99 -1.99
C SER A 177 -0.26 11.79 -2.18
N ASN A 178 0.87 11.75 -1.48
CA ASN A 178 1.84 10.66 -1.53
C ASN A 178 1.52 9.49 -0.59
N ALA A 179 0.36 9.48 0.05
CA ALA A 179 -0.06 8.42 0.97
C ALA A 179 -1.15 7.52 0.38
N LEU A 180 -1.07 6.23 0.71
CA LEU A 180 -2.12 5.25 0.51
C LEU A 180 -2.58 4.73 1.89
N VAL A 181 -3.84 4.99 2.23
CA VAL A 181 -4.52 4.40 3.39
C VAL A 181 -5.23 3.15 2.94
N VAL A 182 -4.92 2.02 3.56
CA VAL A 182 -5.56 0.73 3.28
C VAL A 182 -6.29 0.26 4.52
N ILE A 183 -7.60 0.10 4.39
CA ILE A 183 -8.45 -0.47 5.43
C ILE A 183 -8.88 -1.85 4.99
N THR A 184 -8.68 -2.85 5.85
CA THR A 184 -9.23 -4.19 5.67
C THR A 184 -10.14 -4.49 6.84
N TYR A 185 -11.43 -4.74 6.58
CA TYR A 185 -12.41 -5.07 7.60
C TYR A 185 -13.11 -6.37 7.28
N ASN A 186 -13.00 -7.33 8.20
CA ASN A 186 -13.47 -8.70 8.04
C ASN A 186 -14.51 -9.05 9.11
N GLY A 187 -15.44 -9.93 8.74
CA GLY A 187 -16.42 -10.48 9.66
C GLY A 187 -16.89 -11.89 9.30
N SER A 188 -17.11 -12.69 10.33
CA SER A 188 -17.60 -14.07 10.22
C SER A 188 -18.31 -14.47 11.51
N ASP A 189 -19.43 -15.19 11.41
CA ASP A 189 -20.13 -15.76 12.56
C ASP A 189 -20.01 -17.28 12.57
N PHE A 190 -19.40 -17.84 13.62
CA PHE A 190 -19.06 -19.26 13.69
C PHE A 190 -20.22 -20.18 14.09
N GLU A 191 -21.33 -19.63 14.60
CA GLU A 191 -22.51 -20.41 14.95
C GLU A 191 -23.41 -20.62 13.73
N SER A 192 -23.79 -19.52 13.08
CA SER A 192 -24.59 -19.53 11.85
C SER A 192 -23.78 -19.96 10.62
N LYS A 193 -22.45 -19.89 10.70
CA LYS A 193 -21.52 -20.06 9.58
C LYS A 193 -21.69 -19.04 8.46
N LYS A 194 -22.34 -17.90 8.77
CA LYS A 194 -22.64 -16.83 7.82
C LYS A 194 -21.73 -15.64 8.06
N ALA A 195 -21.46 -14.91 6.98
CA ALA A 195 -20.79 -13.63 7.08
C ALA A 195 -21.81 -12.49 7.23
N PRO A 196 -21.42 -11.36 7.83
CA PRO A 196 -22.23 -10.14 7.85
C PRO A 196 -22.62 -9.68 6.44
N SER A 197 -23.67 -8.88 6.31
CA SER A 197 -24.11 -8.35 5.00
C SER A 197 -23.05 -7.45 4.35
N THR A 198 -23.15 -7.26 3.03
CA THR A 198 -22.15 -6.50 2.25
C THR A 198 -22.16 -5.05 2.70
N ASP A 199 -23.35 -4.51 2.97
CA ASP A 199 -23.51 -3.16 3.50
C ASP A 199 -22.87 -2.99 4.87
N VAL A 200 -22.98 -3.98 5.76
CA VAL A 200 -22.38 -3.92 7.11
C VAL A 200 -20.86 -3.82 6.99
N ILE A 201 -20.25 -4.66 6.16
CA ILE A 201 -18.80 -4.66 5.96
C ILE A 201 -18.34 -3.40 5.23
N ASN A 202 -19.01 -3.01 4.14
CA ASN A 202 -18.67 -1.82 3.37
C ASN A 202 -18.74 -0.54 4.23
N LYS A 203 -19.87 -0.31 4.90
CA LYS A 203 -20.07 0.87 5.75
C LYS A 203 -19.09 0.88 6.93
N GLY A 204 -18.77 -0.30 7.48
CA GLY A 204 -17.78 -0.44 8.55
C GLY A 204 -16.38 -0.04 8.08
N ALA A 205 -15.93 -0.59 6.95
CA ALA A 205 -14.62 -0.27 6.37
C ALA A 205 -14.51 1.22 6.03
N ILE A 206 -15.51 1.82 5.39
CA ILE A 206 -15.50 3.25 5.03
C ILE A 206 -15.53 4.12 6.30
N LYS A 207 -16.23 3.71 7.36
CA LYS A 207 -16.23 4.44 8.63
C LYS A 207 -14.82 4.50 9.24
N ALA A 208 -14.10 3.37 9.27
CA ALA A 208 -12.72 3.35 9.73
C ALA A 208 -11.80 4.16 8.80
N ALA A 209 -12.01 4.09 7.48
CA ALA A 209 -11.25 4.87 6.50
C ALA A 209 -11.38 6.38 6.72
N ARG A 210 -12.59 6.87 7.05
CA ARG A 210 -12.80 8.29 7.39
C ARG A 210 -12.01 8.73 8.61
N ASP A 211 -11.99 7.93 9.67
CA ASP A 211 -11.20 8.24 10.86
C ASP A 211 -9.70 8.23 10.52
N ALA A 212 -9.23 7.21 9.80
CA ALA A 212 -7.83 7.05 9.43
C ALA A 212 -7.33 8.19 8.52
N VAL A 213 -8.11 8.60 7.52
CA VAL A 213 -7.77 9.73 6.65
C VAL A 213 -7.76 11.04 7.43
N ALA A 214 -8.72 11.26 8.34
CA ALA A 214 -8.69 12.43 9.20
C ALA A 214 -7.43 12.49 10.09
N ALA A 215 -6.97 11.34 10.61
CA ALA A 215 -5.73 11.26 11.36
C ALA A 215 -4.49 11.52 10.49
N LEU A 216 -4.47 11.01 9.25
CA LEU A 216 -3.41 11.27 8.28
C LEU A 216 -3.33 12.76 7.94
N GLU A 217 -4.44 13.39 7.57
CA GLU A 217 -4.45 14.83 7.27
C GLU A 217 -4.06 15.69 8.47
N GLY A 218 -4.40 15.26 9.69
CA GLY A 218 -3.94 15.90 10.93
C GLY A 218 -2.46 15.70 11.25
N SER A 219 -1.75 14.85 10.49
CA SER A 219 -0.30 14.61 10.60
C SER A 219 0.52 15.32 9.52
N ARG A 220 -0.14 16.04 8.60
CA ARG A 220 0.50 16.85 7.57
C ARG A 220 1.38 17.94 8.19
#